data_AF-D0LU55-F1
#
_entry.id   AF-D0LU55-F1
#
_cell.length_a   1.000
_cell.length_b   1.000
_cell.length_c   1.000
_cell.angle_alpha   90.00
_cell.angle_beta   90.00
_cell.angle_gamma   90.00
#
_symmetry.space_group_name_H-M   'P 1'
#
loop_
_entity.id
_entity.type
_entity.pdbx_description
1 polymer ?
#
loop_
_entity_poly.entity_id
_entity_poly.type
_entity_poly.pdbx_seq_one_letter_code
_entity_poly.pdbx_strand_id
1 'polypeptide(L)'
;MSKSNDTTHAVSDIELMAYLDGEAAGVEAELAAAALSADVDAQRKAEALGQMNDVVRSYLELEADSAEPQLDALWSRIEAGIAEPAPRAQAQVEAEAAPAPSRAAEPGIWARLSAWFEEQRGYFATGALAAAAAALLVVALRPPDVVERVVMVPQPPQQPENPTTLNPPSMVTVSTPPEVEILEVNDGAASVFTLPGEGEDDVTAGVIWLDLDDTELDNPL
;
A
#
# COMPACT_ATOMS: atom_id res chain seq x y z
N MET A 1 -41.23 -21.87 24.25
CA MET A 1 -39.87 -22.44 24.17
C MET A 1 -39.04 -21.50 23.32
N SER A 2 -38.41 -20.51 23.95
CA SER A 2 -37.46 -19.62 23.25
C SER A 2 -36.17 -20.39 23.03
N LYS A 3 -35.72 -20.48 21.78
CA LYS A 3 -34.35 -20.87 21.48
C LYS A 3 -33.47 -19.69 21.87
N SER A 4 -32.77 -19.80 22.98
CA SER A 4 -31.64 -18.93 23.26
C SER A 4 -30.61 -19.21 22.18
N ASN A 5 -30.41 -18.29 21.24
CA ASN A 5 -29.23 -18.31 20.41
C ASN A 5 -28.08 -17.97 21.35
N ASP A 6 -27.45 -19.01 21.89
CA ASP A 6 -26.20 -18.92 22.62
C ASP A 6 -25.13 -18.63 21.57
N THR A 7 -25.11 -17.37 21.12
CA THR A 7 -24.06 -16.84 20.25
C THR A 7 -22.82 -16.76 21.13
N THR A 8 -22.18 -17.90 21.32
CA THR A 8 -20.84 -17.96 21.86
C THR A 8 -20.00 -17.23 20.81
N HIS A 9 -19.78 -15.93 21.03
CA HIS A 9 -19.02 -15.10 20.11
C HIS A 9 -17.62 -15.69 20.07
N ALA A 10 -17.34 -16.49 19.04
CA ALA A 10 -15.99 -16.94 18.75
C ALA A 10 -15.16 -15.67 18.57
N VAL A 11 -14.07 -15.58 19.32
CA VAL A 11 -13.15 -14.43 19.22
C VAL A 11 -12.73 -14.31 17.77
N SER A 12 -12.91 -13.12 17.23
CA SER A 12 -12.58 -12.82 15.85
C SER A 12 -11.07 -12.79 15.65
N ASP A 13 -10.62 -13.06 14.43
CA ASP A 13 -9.18 -13.03 14.12
C ASP A 13 -8.57 -11.65 14.38
N ILE A 14 -9.36 -10.56 14.24
CA ILE A 14 -8.91 -9.20 14.55
C ILE A 14 -8.69 -8.95 16.04
N GLU A 15 -9.57 -9.47 16.91
CA GLU A 15 -9.38 -9.38 18.37
C GLU A 15 -8.17 -10.20 18.82
N LEU A 16 -7.93 -11.35 18.18
CA LEU A 16 -6.75 -12.16 18.44
C LEU A 16 -5.45 -11.45 18.03
N MET A 17 -5.44 -10.78 16.87
CA MET A 17 -4.31 -9.96 16.42
C MET A 17 -4.07 -8.78 17.37
N ALA A 18 -5.11 -8.01 17.72
CA ALA A 18 -4.99 -6.90 18.67
C ALA A 18 -4.48 -7.35 20.04
N TYR A 19 -4.86 -8.55 20.51
CA TYR A 19 -4.33 -9.12 21.73
C TYR A 19 -2.83 -9.45 21.64
N LEU A 20 -2.39 -10.03 20.52
CA LEU A 20 -0.98 -10.37 20.30
C LEU A 20 -0.08 -9.14 20.16
N ASP A 21 -0.60 -8.07 19.57
CA ASP A 21 0.11 -6.79 19.43
C ASP A 21 0.10 -5.97 20.74
N GLY A 22 -0.65 -6.44 21.76
CA GLY A 22 -0.80 -5.76 23.05
C GLY A 22 -1.73 -4.54 23.00
N GLU A 23 -2.52 -4.41 21.93
CA GLU A 23 -3.50 -3.33 21.73
C GLU A 23 -4.86 -3.64 22.35
N ALA A 24 -5.20 -4.92 22.53
CA ALA A 24 -6.43 -5.31 23.22
C ALA A 24 -6.36 -4.94 24.71
N ALA A 25 -7.44 -4.37 25.24
CA ALA A 25 -7.53 -3.95 26.63
C ALA A 25 -8.84 -4.37 27.30
N GLY A 26 -8.81 -4.48 28.63
CA GLY A 26 -10.00 -4.79 29.43
C GLY A 26 -10.67 -6.10 29.02
N VAL A 27 -11.96 -6.03 28.70
CA VAL A 27 -12.80 -7.20 28.39
C VAL A 27 -12.33 -7.92 27.13
N GLU A 28 -11.87 -7.19 26.10
CA GLU A 28 -11.40 -7.78 24.84
C GLU A 28 -10.16 -8.66 25.06
N ALA A 29 -9.21 -8.17 25.86
CA ALA A 29 -8.02 -8.93 26.22
C ALA A 29 -8.35 -10.17 27.05
N GLU A 30 -9.31 -10.08 27.97
CA GLU A 30 -9.78 -11.23 28.75
C GLU A 30 -10.46 -12.29 27.88
N LEU A 31 -11.30 -11.86 26.92
CA LEU A 31 -11.97 -12.76 25.98
C LEU A 31 -10.97 -13.45 25.04
N ALA A 32 -10.02 -12.70 24.47
CA ALA A 32 -8.96 -13.26 23.64
C ALA A 32 -8.08 -14.26 24.41
N ALA A 33 -7.69 -13.93 25.64
CA ALA A 33 -6.95 -14.84 26.52
C ALA A 33 -7.75 -16.10 26.85
N ALA A 34 -9.06 -15.96 27.13
CA ALA A 34 -9.94 -17.09 27.38
C ALA A 34 -10.07 -17.99 26.15
N ALA A 35 -10.23 -17.42 24.95
CA ALA A 35 -10.28 -18.16 23.70
C ALA A 35 -8.97 -18.91 23.43
N LEU A 36 -7.82 -18.26 23.61
CA LEU A 36 -6.51 -18.92 23.52
C LEU A 36 -6.35 -20.07 24.51
N SER A 37 -6.95 -19.99 25.70
CA SER A 37 -6.87 -21.08 26.67
C SER A 37 -7.80 -22.27 26.34
N ALA A 38 -8.91 -22.00 25.64
CA ALA A 38 -9.97 -22.97 25.41
C ALA A 38 -9.94 -23.63 24.02
N ASP A 39 -9.39 -22.95 23.01
CA ASP A 39 -9.42 -23.38 21.61
C ASP A 39 -8.01 -23.63 21.05
N VAL A 40 -7.77 -24.86 20.59
CA VAL A 40 -6.51 -25.29 19.98
C VAL A 40 -6.26 -24.60 18.64
N ASP A 41 -7.32 -24.28 17.89
CA ASP A 41 -7.15 -23.62 16.59
C ASP A 41 -6.79 -22.15 16.77
N ALA A 42 -7.37 -21.47 17.77
CA ALA A 42 -6.93 -20.12 18.16
C ALA A 42 -5.45 -20.11 18.62
N GLN A 43 -5.00 -21.12 19.38
CA GLN A 43 -3.58 -21.26 19.76
C GLN A 43 -2.67 -21.40 18.54
N ARG A 44 -3.04 -22.26 17.58
CA ARG A 44 -2.26 -22.45 16.34
C ARG A 44 -2.19 -21.18 15.50
N LYS A 45 -3.30 -20.44 15.39
CA LYS A 45 -3.32 -19.14 14.70
C LYS A 45 -2.38 -18.15 15.38
N ALA A 46 -2.45 -18.02 16.70
CA ALA A 46 -1.57 -17.13 17.45
C ALA A 46 -0.09 -17.52 17.33
N GLU A 47 0.23 -18.81 17.34
CA GLU A 47 1.59 -19.30 17.09
C GLU A 47 2.07 -18.93 15.68
N ALA A 48 1.24 -19.12 14.65
CA ALA A 48 1.58 -18.76 13.28
C ALA A 48 1.80 -17.25 13.11
N LEU A 49 0.97 -16.41 13.73
CA LEU A 49 1.14 -14.96 13.75
C LEU A 49 2.44 -14.55 14.47
N GLY A 50 2.77 -15.21 15.58
CA GLY A 50 4.04 -15.00 16.28
C GLY A 50 5.26 -15.33 15.40
N GLN A 51 5.23 -16.47 14.69
CA GLN A 51 6.29 -16.86 13.77
C GLN A 51 6.44 -15.86 12.60
N MET A 52 5.32 -15.35 12.07
CA MET A 52 5.34 -14.33 11.03
C MET A 52 5.97 -13.02 11.54
N ASN A 53 5.61 -12.58 12.75
CA ASN A 53 6.19 -11.40 13.39
C ASN A 53 7.72 -11.57 13.58
N ASP A 54 8.16 -12.75 14.03
CA ASP A 54 9.58 -13.06 14.16
C ASP A 54 10.35 -12.94 12.84
N VAL A 55 9.76 -13.39 11.72
CA VAL A 55 10.37 -13.25 10.38
C VAL A 55 10.45 -11.78 9.97
N VAL A 56 9.37 -11.01 10.15
CA VAL A 56 9.33 -9.58 9.82
C VAL A 56 10.35 -8.81 10.66
N ARG A 57 10.41 -9.06 11.97
CA ARG A 57 11.39 -8.46 12.88
C ARG A 57 12.81 -8.79 12.45
N SER A 58 13.11 -10.07 12.18
CA SER A 58 14.44 -10.49 11.73
C SER A 58 14.85 -9.81 10.41
N TYR A 59 13.89 -9.64 9.49
CA TYR A 59 14.12 -8.92 8.24
C TYR A 59 14.41 -7.43 8.50
N LEU A 60 13.63 -6.77 9.36
CA LEU A 60 13.84 -5.37 9.70
C LEU A 60 15.15 -5.12 10.44
N GLU A 61 15.58 -6.04 11.31
CA GLU A 61 16.90 -5.98 11.96
C GLU A 61 18.02 -6.04 10.92
N LEU A 62 17.93 -6.97 9.97
CA LEU A 62 18.90 -7.09 8.89
C LEU A 62 18.94 -5.84 8.00
N GLU A 63 17.78 -5.28 7.68
CA GLU A 63 17.69 -4.07 6.86
C GLU A 63 18.21 -2.85 7.63
N ALA A 64 17.92 -2.75 8.93
CA ALA A 64 18.41 -1.67 9.79
C ALA A 64 19.94 -1.65 9.87
N ASP A 65 20.57 -2.82 10.03
CA ASP A 65 22.04 -2.94 10.00
C ASP A 65 22.63 -2.44 8.67
N SER A 66 21.93 -2.67 7.55
CA SER A 66 22.35 -2.20 6.23
C SER A 66 22.12 -0.70 6.01
N ALA A 67 21.14 -0.13 6.71
CA ALA A 67 20.76 1.27 6.65
C ALA A 67 21.63 2.17 7.54
N GLU A 68 22.23 1.65 8.61
CA GLU A 68 23.02 2.40 9.58
C GLU A 68 24.12 3.29 8.92
N PRO A 69 24.94 2.80 7.98
CA PRO A 69 25.95 3.65 7.33
C PRO A 69 25.35 4.77 6.48
N GLN A 70 24.17 4.54 5.90
CA GLN A 70 23.47 5.54 5.08
C GLN A 70 22.86 6.63 5.99
N LEU A 71 22.29 6.23 7.12
CA LEU A 71 21.77 7.14 8.14
C LEU A 71 22.90 7.98 8.75
N ASP A 72 24.04 7.38 9.07
CA ASP A 72 25.23 8.10 9.56
C ASP A 72 25.74 9.12 8.55
N ALA A 73 25.79 8.76 7.27
CA ALA A 73 26.19 9.67 6.21
C ALA A 73 25.19 10.83 6.03
N LEU A 74 23.89 10.57 6.13
CA LEU A 74 22.85 11.60 6.10
C LEU A 74 22.94 12.52 7.32
N TRP A 75 23.15 11.96 8.51
CA TRP A 75 23.30 12.72 9.74
C TRP A 75 24.54 13.63 9.69
N SER A 76 25.68 13.09 9.23
CA SER A 76 26.91 13.87 9.03
C SER A 76 26.71 15.05 8.07
N ARG A 77 25.89 14.89 7.02
CA ARG A 77 25.54 15.98 6.09
C ARG A 77 24.67 17.04 6.75
N ILE A 78 23.73 16.64 7.60
CA ILE A 78 22.89 17.56 8.37
C ILE A 78 23.76 18.37 9.34
N GLU A 79 24.65 17.71 10.09
CA GLU A 79 25.57 18.38 11.01
C GLU A 79 26.49 19.37 10.30
N ALA A 80 27.04 18.99 9.13
CA ALA A 80 27.83 19.88 8.31
C ALA A 80 27.03 21.12 7.85
N GLY A 81 25.77 20.92 7.42
CA GLY A 81 24.88 22.00 6.99
C GLY A 81 24.45 22.95 8.12
N ILE A 82 24.40 22.47 9.37
CA ILE A 82 24.10 23.30 10.54
C ILE A 82 25.34 24.08 11.00
N ALA A 83 26.53 23.45 10.94
CA ALA A 83 27.79 24.06 11.36
C ALA A 83 28.26 25.15 10.41
N GLU A 84 27.92 25.05 9.12
CA GLU A 84 28.25 26.07 8.13
C GLU A 84 27.29 27.26 8.30
N PRO A 85 27.77 28.45 8.72
CA PRO A 85 26.91 29.62 8.82
C PRO A 85 26.33 29.89 7.45
N ALA A 86 25.01 29.81 7.32
CA ALA A 86 24.33 29.97 6.04
C ALA A 86 24.91 31.19 5.31
N PRO A 87 25.42 31.07 4.07
CA PRO A 87 26.12 32.15 3.38
C PRO A 87 25.26 33.42 3.21
N ARG A 88 23.94 33.29 3.38
CA ARG A 88 22.99 34.40 3.41
C ARG A 88 23.14 35.30 4.65
N ALA A 89 23.52 34.77 5.81
CA ALA A 89 23.72 35.58 7.01
C ALA A 89 24.98 36.47 6.87
N GLN A 90 26.05 35.97 6.26
CA GLN A 90 27.26 36.77 6.00
C GLN A 90 27.04 37.78 4.87
N ALA A 91 26.35 37.40 3.79
CA ALA A 91 26.02 38.32 2.70
C ALA A 91 25.07 39.46 3.12
N GLN A 92 24.17 39.23 4.10
CA GLN A 92 23.32 40.29 4.65
C GLN A 92 24.11 41.29 5.49
N VAL A 93 25.08 40.83 6.28
CA VAL A 93 25.94 41.72 7.09
C VAL A 93 26.88 42.55 6.19
N GLU A 94 27.40 41.99 5.10
CA GLU A 94 28.19 42.75 4.11
C GLU A 94 27.35 43.68 3.24
N ALA A 95 26.11 43.31 2.91
CA ALA A 95 25.19 44.16 2.14
C ALA A 95 24.70 45.39 2.92
N GLU A 96 24.63 45.32 4.25
CA GLU A 96 24.23 46.45 5.10
C GLU A 96 25.33 47.52 5.21
N ALA A 97 26.58 47.17 4.93
CA ALA A 97 27.72 48.10 4.88
C ALA A 97 27.92 48.77 3.50
N ALA A 98 27.22 48.32 2.46
CA ALA A 98 27.29 48.91 1.12
C ALA A 98 26.32 50.10 0.99
N PRO A 99 26.77 51.25 0.42
CA PRO A 99 25.88 52.39 0.18
C PRO A 99 24.73 52.00 -0.74
N ALA A 100 23.51 52.28 -0.29
CA ALA A 100 22.26 51.85 -0.94
C ALA A 100 22.25 52.14 -2.45
N PRO A 101 22.08 51.12 -3.32
CA PRO A 101 21.89 51.37 -4.74
C PRO A 101 20.55 52.09 -4.94
N SER A 102 20.63 53.37 -5.30
CA SER A 102 19.49 54.20 -5.67
C SER A 102 18.92 53.75 -7.01
N ARG A 103 17.95 52.83 -6.99
CA ARG A 103 16.76 52.74 -7.87
C ARG A 103 16.13 51.37 -7.68
N ALA A 104 14.98 51.37 -7.00
CA ALA A 104 14.08 50.24 -6.96
C ALA A 104 13.62 49.91 -8.40
N ALA A 105 14.25 48.93 -9.03
CA ALA A 105 13.65 48.22 -10.14
C ALA A 105 12.49 47.41 -9.56
N GLU A 106 11.30 47.54 -10.15
CA GLU A 106 10.14 46.77 -9.71
C GLU A 106 10.49 45.27 -9.68
N PRO A 107 10.16 44.54 -8.60
CA PRO A 107 10.47 43.13 -8.50
C PRO A 107 9.79 42.40 -9.65
N GLY A 108 10.60 41.81 -10.52
CA GLY A 108 10.12 41.01 -11.63
C GLY A 108 9.23 39.86 -11.14
N ILE A 109 8.39 39.34 -12.03
CA ILE A 109 7.40 38.27 -11.72
C ILE A 109 8.07 37.06 -11.04
N TRP A 110 9.32 36.74 -11.42
CA TRP A 110 10.12 35.68 -10.80
C TRP A 110 10.53 35.95 -9.35
N ALA A 111 10.78 37.21 -8.98
CA ALA A 111 11.07 37.60 -7.59
C ALA A 111 9.81 37.48 -6.71
N ARG A 112 8.63 37.76 -7.27
CA ARG A 112 7.35 37.51 -6.59
C ARG A 112 7.05 36.02 -6.43
N LEU A 113 7.32 35.22 -7.47
CA LEU A 113 7.09 33.77 -7.43
C LEU A 113 8.02 33.08 -6.43
N SER A 114 9.31 33.47 -6.39
CA SER A 114 10.28 32.93 -5.43
C SER A 114 9.95 33.32 -4.00
N ALA A 115 9.60 34.59 -3.74
CA ALA A 115 9.14 35.03 -2.42
C ALA A 115 7.88 34.28 -1.94
N TRP A 116 6.91 34.07 -2.84
CA TRP A 116 5.73 33.26 -2.55
C TRP A 116 6.10 31.80 -2.23
N PHE A 117 7.02 31.21 -2.99
CA PHE A 117 7.52 29.87 -2.72
C PHE A 117 8.26 29.80 -1.39
N GLU A 118 9.07 30.81 -1.05
CA GLU A 118 9.81 30.93 0.21
C GLU A 118 8.86 30.93 1.42
N GLU A 119 7.73 31.64 1.31
CA GLU A 119 6.68 31.72 2.33
C GLU A 119 5.90 30.40 2.48
N GLN A 120 5.82 29.60 1.41
CA GLN A 120 5.06 28.35 1.39
C GLN A 120 5.91 27.07 1.57
N ARG A 121 7.23 27.17 1.76
CA ARG A 121 8.13 25.99 1.81
C ARG A 121 7.75 24.96 2.87
N GLY A 122 7.21 25.42 4.01
CA GLY A 122 6.75 24.53 5.08
C GLY A 122 5.59 23.62 4.66
N TYR A 123 4.70 24.11 3.79
CA TYR A 123 3.56 23.35 3.28
C TYR A 123 3.92 22.47 2.07
N PHE A 124 4.91 22.87 1.28
CA PHE A 124 5.39 22.03 0.18
C PHE A 124 6.19 20.83 0.65
N ALA A 125 6.96 20.95 1.74
CA ALA A 125 7.68 19.81 2.31
C ALA A 125 6.72 18.73 2.83
N THR A 126 5.66 19.14 3.54
CA THR A 126 4.60 18.23 4.00
C THR A 126 3.77 17.68 2.85
N GLY A 127 3.45 18.49 1.84
CA GLY A 127 2.75 18.03 0.63
C GLY A 127 3.55 17.02 -0.19
N ALA A 128 4.85 17.24 -0.37
CA ALA A 128 5.73 16.31 -1.07
C ALA A 128 5.89 14.99 -0.30
N LEU A 129 6.00 15.06 1.03
CA LEU A 129 6.05 13.87 1.89
C LEU A 129 4.74 13.07 1.81
N ALA A 130 3.59 13.74 1.85
CA ALA A 130 2.28 13.09 1.71
C ALA A 130 2.10 12.44 0.33
N ALA A 131 2.54 13.10 -0.75
CA ALA A 131 2.50 12.53 -2.09
C ALA A 131 3.44 11.31 -2.23
N ALA A 132 4.63 11.36 -1.62
CA ALA A 132 5.56 10.23 -1.60
C ALA A 132 4.99 9.03 -0.82
N ALA A 133 4.35 9.27 0.32
CA ALA A 133 3.67 8.25 1.10
C ALA A 133 2.52 7.60 0.31
N ALA A 134 1.70 8.41 -0.38
CA ALA A 134 0.63 7.91 -1.24
C ALA A 134 1.17 7.08 -2.42
N ALA A 135 2.27 7.50 -3.04
CA ALA A 135 2.90 6.75 -4.12
C ALA A 135 3.46 5.40 -3.64
N LEU A 136 4.08 5.36 -2.47
CA LEU A 136 4.52 4.11 -1.84
C LEU A 136 3.34 3.19 -1.53
N LEU A 137 2.23 3.74 -1.05
CA LEU A 137 1.01 2.97 -0.79
C LEU A 137 0.45 2.34 -2.06
N VAL A 138 0.42 3.10 -3.18
CA VAL A 138 -0.02 2.59 -4.48
C VAL A 138 0.88 1.47 -5.00
N VAL A 139 2.19 1.58 -4.80
CA VAL A 139 3.14 0.51 -5.18
C VAL A 139 2.97 -0.72 -4.29
N ALA A 140 2.78 -0.54 -2.99
CA ALA A 140 2.58 -1.64 -2.03
C ALA A 140 1.27 -2.41 -2.26
N LEU A 141 0.22 -1.71 -2.69
CA LEU A 141 -1.09 -2.28 -3.02
C LEU A 141 -1.19 -2.78 -4.47
N ARG A 142 -0.14 -2.62 -5.28
CA ARG A 142 -0.15 -3.09 -6.66
C ARG A 142 -0.15 -4.62 -6.66
N PRO A 143 -1.15 -5.28 -7.26
CA PRO A 143 -1.16 -6.74 -7.37
C PRO A 143 0.05 -7.20 -8.19
N PRO A 144 0.66 -8.34 -7.84
CA PRO A 144 1.82 -8.86 -8.56
C PRO A 144 1.43 -9.16 -10.02
N ASP A 145 2.28 -8.73 -10.98
CA ASP A 145 2.08 -9.03 -12.40
C ASP A 145 2.02 -10.56 -12.58
N VAL A 146 0.89 -11.08 -13.03
CA VAL A 146 0.71 -12.50 -13.34
C VAL A 146 1.42 -12.79 -14.65
N VAL A 147 2.61 -13.37 -14.57
CA VAL A 147 3.35 -13.82 -15.75
C VAL A 147 2.67 -15.08 -16.29
N GLU A 148 1.84 -14.92 -17.33
CA GLU A 148 1.27 -16.05 -18.06
C GLU A 148 2.38 -16.85 -18.75
N ARG A 149 2.77 -17.97 -18.13
CA ARG A 149 3.70 -18.91 -18.74
C ARG A 149 2.95 -19.79 -19.72
N VAL A 150 3.06 -19.48 -21.01
CA VAL A 150 2.59 -20.37 -22.09
C VAL A 150 3.40 -21.67 -22.06
N VAL A 151 2.85 -22.72 -21.47
CA VAL A 151 3.44 -24.06 -21.50
C VAL A 151 3.00 -24.73 -22.80
N MET A 152 3.93 -24.87 -23.76
CA MET A 152 3.73 -25.76 -24.91
C MET A 152 3.65 -27.20 -24.40
N VAL A 153 2.44 -27.73 -24.27
CA VAL A 153 2.23 -29.16 -24.00
C VAL A 153 2.57 -29.93 -25.29
N PRO A 154 3.58 -30.82 -25.29
CA PRO A 154 3.87 -31.65 -26.44
C PRO A 154 2.65 -32.53 -26.71
N GLN A 155 2.01 -32.31 -27.85
CA GLN A 155 0.86 -33.10 -28.26
C GLN A 155 1.30 -34.57 -28.42
N PRO A 156 0.65 -35.54 -27.74
CA PRO A 156 0.99 -36.95 -27.94
C PRO A 156 0.80 -37.31 -29.42
N PRO A 157 1.68 -38.16 -29.99
CA PRO A 157 1.65 -38.49 -31.41
C PRO A 157 0.28 -39.06 -31.77
N GLN A 158 -0.46 -38.34 -32.61
CA GLN A 158 -1.75 -38.81 -33.10
C GLN A 158 -1.53 -40.05 -33.97
N GLN A 159 -2.19 -41.13 -33.59
CA GLN A 159 -2.25 -42.37 -34.37
C GLN A 159 -2.85 -42.05 -35.76
N PRO A 160 -2.28 -42.56 -36.86
CA PRO A 160 -2.69 -42.20 -38.20
C PRO A 160 -4.01 -42.89 -38.55
N GLU A 161 -5.12 -42.20 -38.32
CA GLU A 161 -6.43 -42.63 -38.80
C GLU A 161 -6.85 -41.75 -40.00
N ASN A 162 -6.71 -42.36 -41.18
CA ASN A 162 -7.25 -41.96 -42.49
C ASN A 162 -6.68 -40.70 -43.19
N PRO A 163 -6.17 -40.83 -44.43
CA PRO A 163 -5.85 -39.69 -45.27
C PRO A 163 -7.16 -39.19 -45.90
N THR A 164 -7.65 -38.02 -45.52
CA THR A 164 -8.32 -37.01 -46.38
C THR A 164 -9.00 -35.98 -45.47
N THR A 165 -8.23 -35.10 -44.84
CA THR A 165 -8.69 -33.73 -44.54
C THR A 165 -7.49 -32.89 -44.12
N LEU A 166 -7.14 -31.88 -44.92
CA LEU A 166 -6.23 -30.81 -44.52
C LEU A 166 -6.98 -29.95 -43.48
N ASN A 167 -6.84 -30.29 -42.20
CA ASN A 167 -7.28 -29.40 -41.12
C ASN A 167 -6.11 -28.53 -40.68
N PRO A 168 -6.25 -27.19 -40.66
CA PRO A 168 -5.25 -26.32 -40.07
C PRO A 168 -5.11 -26.60 -38.56
N PRO A 169 -3.95 -26.29 -37.94
CA PRO A 169 -3.74 -26.51 -36.51
C PRO A 169 -4.81 -25.76 -35.71
N SER A 170 -5.62 -26.51 -34.97
CA SER A 170 -6.63 -25.95 -34.08
C SER A 170 -5.91 -25.39 -32.85
N MET A 171 -5.75 -24.07 -32.77
CA MET A 171 -5.43 -23.41 -31.51
C MET A 171 -6.62 -23.59 -30.58
N VAL A 172 -6.45 -24.36 -29.50
CA VAL A 172 -7.45 -24.45 -28.44
C VAL A 172 -7.21 -23.29 -27.50
N THR A 173 -7.95 -22.20 -27.68
CA THR A 173 -8.06 -21.16 -26.67
C THR A 173 -8.92 -21.72 -25.54
N VAL A 174 -8.30 -22.07 -24.42
CA VAL A 174 -9.03 -22.41 -23.19
C VAL A 174 -9.55 -21.09 -22.63
N SER A 175 -10.81 -20.77 -22.93
CA SER A 175 -11.50 -19.67 -22.27
C SER A 175 -11.90 -20.16 -20.88
N THR A 176 -11.08 -19.80 -19.88
CA THR A 176 -11.45 -19.97 -18.47
C THR A 176 -12.64 -19.05 -18.20
N PRO A 177 -13.76 -19.55 -17.65
CA PRO A 177 -14.90 -18.68 -17.33
C PRO A 177 -14.43 -17.56 -16.38
N PRO A 178 -14.92 -16.31 -16.55
CA PRO A 178 -14.51 -15.20 -15.69
C PRO A 178 -14.81 -15.56 -14.24
N GLU A 179 -13.76 -15.67 -13.44
CA GLU A 179 -13.87 -15.93 -12.02
C GLU A 179 -14.44 -14.66 -11.38
N VAL A 180 -15.69 -14.75 -10.91
CA VAL A 180 -16.32 -13.68 -10.14
C VAL A 180 -15.88 -13.88 -8.70
N GLU A 181 -14.82 -13.20 -8.29
CA GLU A 181 -14.42 -13.13 -6.89
C GLU A 181 -15.24 -12.05 -6.20
N ILE A 182 -16.15 -12.48 -5.33
CA ILE A 182 -16.86 -11.59 -4.40
C ILE A 182 -15.94 -11.43 -3.20
N LEU A 183 -15.36 -10.24 -3.05
CA LEU A 183 -14.49 -9.92 -1.93
C LEU A 183 -15.32 -9.17 -0.89
N GLU A 184 -15.50 -9.76 0.29
CA GLU A 184 -16.00 -9.02 1.45
C GLU A 184 -14.88 -8.10 1.95
N VAL A 185 -15.11 -6.79 1.89
CA VAL A 185 -14.20 -5.76 2.39
C VAL A 185 -14.86 -5.15 3.63
N ASN A 186 -14.10 -4.83 4.67
CA ASN A 186 -14.64 -4.18 5.86
C ASN A 186 -15.44 -2.92 5.45
N ASP A 187 -16.71 -2.85 5.87
CA ASP A 187 -17.75 -1.85 5.53
C ASP A 187 -18.41 -1.92 4.13
N GLY A 188 -18.28 -2.99 3.35
CA GLY A 188 -19.11 -3.15 2.15
C GLY A 188 -18.81 -4.36 1.25
N ALA A 189 -19.72 -4.65 0.33
CA ALA A 189 -19.51 -5.67 -0.70
C ALA A 189 -18.84 -5.04 -1.93
N ALA A 190 -17.67 -5.55 -2.33
CA ALA A 190 -17.03 -5.16 -3.58
C ALA A 190 -17.09 -6.32 -4.57
N SER A 191 -17.58 -6.05 -5.79
CA SER A 191 -17.51 -7.00 -6.91
C SER A 191 -16.43 -6.54 -7.89
N VAL A 192 -15.45 -7.40 -8.14
CA VAL A 192 -14.39 -7.13 -9.11
C VAL A 192 -14.72 -7.85 -10.41
N PHE A 193 -14.87 -7.07 -11.49
CA PHE A 193 -15.04 -7.62 -12.84
C PHE A 193 -13.76 -7.46 -13.62
N THR A 194 -13.19 -8.59 -14.05
CA THR A 194 -12.04 -8.60 -14.93
C THR A 194 -12.52 -8.73 -16.36
N LEU A 195 -12.44 -7.66 -17.14
CA LEU A 195 -12.74 -7.71 -18.57
C LEU A 195 -11.45 -8.01 -19.34
N PRO A 196 -11.42 -9.02 -20.21
CA PRO A 196 -10.28 -9.23 -21.09
C PRO A 196 -10.15 -8.01 -22.01
N GLY A 197 -8.94 -7.45 -22.11
CA GLY A 197 -8.66 -6.35 -23.03
C GLY A 197 -8.81 -6.83 -24.48
N GLU A 198 -9.56 -6.13 -25.30
CA GLU A 198 -9.59 -6.39 -26.75
C GLU A 198 -8.47 -5.56 -27.42
N GLY A 199 -7.24 -6.08 -27.45
CA GLY A 199 -6.12 -5.45 -28.15
C GLY A 199 -4.77 -6.15 -27.94
N GLU A 200 -3.78 -5.87 -28.81
CA GLU A 200 -2.38 -6.33 -28.65
C GLU A 200 -1.64 -5.65 -27.49
N ASP A 201 -2.23 -4.59 -26.93
CA ASP A 201 -1.77 -3.93 -25.71
C ASP A 201 -2.70 -4.37 -24.56
N ASP A 202 -2.43 -5.55 -24.00
CA ASP A 202 -3.17 -6.14 -22.88
C ASP A 202 -3.11 -5.22 -21.64
N VAL A 203 -4.06 -4.29 -21.55
CA VAL A 203 -4.38 -3.57 -20.33
C VAL A 203 -5.71 -4.09 -19.82
N THR A 204 -5.63 -4.96 -18.83
CA THR A 204 -6.80 -5.44 -18.08
C THR A 204 -7.41 -4.27 -17.32
N ALA A 205 -8.62 -3.86 -17.71
CA ALA A 205 -9.38 -2.88 -16.97
C ALA A 205 -10.17 -3.61 -15.86
N GLY A 206 -9.75 -3.41 -14.60
CA GLY A 206 -10.54 -3.80 -13.43
C GLY A 206 -11.55 -2.71 -13.11
N VAL A 207 -12.85 -3.03 -13.13
CA VAL A 207 -13.89 -2.13 -12.66
C VAL A 207 -14.27 -2.52 -11.23
N ILE A 208 -14.04 -1.61 -10.29
CA ILE A 208 -14.47 -1.75 -8.90
C ILE A 208 -15.75 -0.95 -8.74
N TRP A 209 -16.85 -1.64 -8.43
CA TRP A 209 -18.10 -0.99 -8.04
C TRP A 209 -18.26 -1.15 -6.52
N LEU A 210 -18.35 -0.02 -5.82
CA LEU A 210 -18.58 0.03 -4.39
C LEU A 210 -20.07 0.30 -4.18
N ASP A 211 -20.81 -0.69 -3.68
CA ASP A 211 -22.15 -0.44 -3.13
C ASP A 211 -21.94 0.23 -1.77
N LEU A 212 -22.02 1.56 -1.75
CA LEU A 212 -22.08 2.31 -0.51
C LEU A 212 -23.50 2.12 0.04
N ASP A 213 -23.63 1.34 1.10
CA ASP A 213 -24.90 1.16 1.80
C ASP A 213 -25.36 2.54 2.29
N ASP A 214 -26.42 3.07 1.68
CA ASP A 214 -26.93 4.43 1.84
C ASP A 214 -27.65 4.57 3.19
N THR A 215 -26.91 4.35 4.28
CA THR A 215 -27.39 4.41 5.66
C THR A 215 -26.72 5.59 6.37
N GLU A 216 -27.49 6.69 6.46
CA GLU A 216 -27.37 7.85 7.39
C GLU A 216 -27.37 9.23 6.73
N LEU A 217 -28.36 9.51 5.87
CA LEU A 217 -28.73 10.90 5.49
C LEU A 217 -30.18 11.24 5.84
N ASP A 218 -30.68 10.79 6.99
CA ASP A 218 -31.98 11.26 7.52
C ASP A 218 -31.98 11.36 9.05
N ASN A 219 -31.31 12.38 9.59
CA ASN A 219 -31.66 12.90 10.91
C ASN A 219 -31.45 14.43 11.00
N PRO A 220 -32.40 15.24 10.49
CA PRO A 220 -32.43 16.66 10.78
C PRO A 220 -32.95 16.89 12.21
N LEU A 221 -32.09 17.45 13.06
CA LEU A 221 -32.47 18.09 14.34
C LEU A 221 -33.40 19.29 14.13
#